data_AF-A0A7Y2DVZ8-F1
#
_entry.id   AF-A0A7Y2DVZ8-F1
#
_cell.length_a   1.000
_cell.length_b   1.000
_cell.length_c   1.000
_cell.angle_alpha   90.00
_cell.angle_beta   90.00
_cell.angle_gamma   90.00
#
_symmetry.space_group_name_H-M   'P 1'
#
loop_
_entity.id
_entity.type
_entity.pdbx_description
1 polymer ?
#
loop_
_entity_poly.entity_id
_entity_poly.type
_entity_poly.pdbx_seq_one_letter_code
_entity_poly.pdbx_strand_id
1 'polypeptide(L)'
;FEEEVRKRKGTVIFLGSDDENNRTSLGGIELYPNPLEHLAKIKNLGGHPYEFYEKCGYTIVGLIPDANGFGKPDIWMAKRI
;
A
#
# COMPACT_ATOMS: atom_id res chain seq x y z
N PHE A 1 3.55 -19.56 1.26
CA PHE A 1 4.22 -18.49 2.03
C PHE A 1 3.53 -18.26 3.37
N GLU A 2 2.27 -17.80 3.41
CA GLU A 2 1.57 -17.50 4.68
C GLU A 2 1.57 -18.67 5.69
N GLU A 3 1.31 -19.90 5.23
CA GLU A 3 1.41 -21.11 6.05
C GLU A 3 2.79 -21.33 6.68
N GLU A 4 3.85 -20.99 5.96
CA GLU A 4 5.21 -21.12 6.48
C GLU A 4 5.51 -20.08 7.56
N VAL A 5 4.98 -18.87 7.40
CA VAL A 5 5.08 -17.83 8.43
C VAL A 5 4.30 -18.22 9.68
N ARG A 6 3.10 -18.81 9.53
CA ARG A 6 2.32 -19.38 10.65
C ARG A 6 3.09 -20.46 11.40
N LYS A 7 3.70 -21.42 10.68
CA LYS A 7 4.52 -22.48 11.29
C LYS A 7 5.69 -21.93 12.10
N ARG A 8 6.20 -20.75 11.71
CA ARG A 8 7.28 -20.04 12.42
C ARG A 8 6.77 -19.06 13.48
N LYS A 9 5.48 -19.13 13.85
CA LYS A 9 4.83 -18.28 14.86
C LYS A 9 4.79 -16.78 14.48
N GLY A 10 4.90 -16.44 13.20
CA GLY A 10 4.64 -15.08 12.74
C GLY A 10 3.14 -14.77 12.79
N THR A 11 2.79 -13.52 13.11
CA THR A 11 1.41 -13.07 13.36
C THR A 11 0.89 -12.10 12.30
N VAL A 12 1.79 -11.40 11.62
CA VAL A 12 1.46 -10.39 10.61
C VAL A 12 2.46 -10.51 9.46
N ILE A 13 1.96 -10.39 8.24
CA ILE A 13 2.77 -10.14 7.04
C ILE A 13 2.45 -8.71 6.60
N PHE A 14 3.49 -7.91 6.35
CA PHE A 14 3.35 -6.58 5.78
C PHE A 14 4.17 -6.48 4.48
N LEU A 15 3.78 -5.53 3.63
CA LEU A 15 4.44 -5.25 2.36
C LEU A 15 4.29 -3.77 2.00
N GLY A 16 5.25 -3.27 1.23
CA GLY A 16 5.14 -2.03 0.48
C GLY A 16 4.69 -2.33 -0.95
N SER A 17 3.94 -1.41 -1.53
CA SER A 17 3.46 -1.46 -2.91
C SER A 17 3.58 -0.06 -3.50
N ASP A 18 4.73 0.20 -4.10
CA ASP A 18 5.10 1.51 -4.65
C ASP A 18 4.22 1.95 -5.83
N ASP A 19 3.82 3.22 -5.82
CA ASP A 19 3.16 3.86 -6.96
C ASP A 19 4.09 4.85 -7.68
N GLU A 20 5.10 4.31 -8.38
CA GLU A 20 6.07 5.13 -9.12
C GLU A 20 5.55 5.67 -10.46
N ASN A 21 4.44 5.13 -10.95
CA ASN A 21 3.92 5.32 -12.31
C ASN A 21 2.51 5.92 -12.34
N ASN A 22 2.07 6.58 -11.25
CA ASN A 22 0.78 7.25 -11.13
C ASN A 22 -0.42 6.35 -11.45
N ARG A 23 -0.37 5.09 -11.00
CA ARG A 23 -1.42 4.07 -11.20
C ARG A 23 -2.49 4.12 -10.12
N THR A 24 -2.30 4.91 -9.06
CA THR A 24 -3.31 5.23 -8.06
C THR A 24 -3.59 6.73 -8.03
N SER A 25 -4.66 7.12 -7.34
CA SER A 25 -4.97 8.53 -7.08
C SER A 25 -3.99 9.22 -6.12
N LEU A 26 -2.96 8.52 -5.63
CA LEU A 26 -1.94 9.07 -4.74
C LEU A 26 -0.66 9.45 -5.50
N GLY A 27 -0.44 8.89 -6.69
CA GLY A 27 0.74 9.19 -7.50
C GLY A 27 0.64 10.54 -8.22
N GLY A 28 1.77 11.24 -8.32
CA GLY A 28 1.94 12.49 -9.06
C GLY A 28 1.35 13.73 -8.38
N ILE A 29 0.98 13.66 -7.10
CA ILE A 29 0.39 14.77 -6.33
C ILE A 29 1.16 15.05 -5.03
N GLU A 30 0.96 16.24 -4.48
CA GLU A 30 1.40 16.57 -3.11
C GLU A 30 0.44 15.95 -2.09
N LEU A 31 0.96 15.07 -1.23
CA LEU A 31 0.16 14.34 -0.24
C LEU A 31 0.20 14.98 1.15
N TYR A 32 1.19 15.83 1.43
CA TYR A 32 1.22 16.65 2.63
C TYR A 32 0.30 17.87 2.48
N PRO A 33 -0.26 18.41 3.57
CA PRO A 33 -0.05 18.01 4.97
C PRO A 33 -0.93 16.84 5.45
N ASN A 34 -1.88 16.36 4.63
CA ASN A 34 -2.95 15.45 5.06
C ASN A 34 -2.92 14.07 4.35
N PRO A 35 -1.82 13.31 4.42
CA PRO A 35 -1.64 12.09 3.60
C PRO A 35 -2.72 11.03 3.85
N LEU A 36 -3.24 10.94 5.08
CA LEU A 36 -4.29 9.99 5.43
C LEU A 36 -5.66 10.34 4.81
N GLU A 37 -5.95 11.62 4.56
CA GLU A 37 -7.18 12.04 3.87
C GLU A 37 -7.14 11.64 2.40
N HIS A 38 -5.97 11.73 1.77
CA HIS A 38 -5.75 11.23 0.42
C HIS A 38 -5.85 9.71 0.38
N LEU A 39 -5.20 9.01 1.31
CA LEU A 39 -5.25 7.54 1.43
C LEU A 39 -6.67 7.02 1.57
N ALA A 40 -7.50 7.66 2.41
CA ALA A 40 -8.88 7.26 2.64
C ALA A 40 -9.76 7.31 1.38
N LYS A 41 -9.32 8.03 0.35
CA LYS A 41 -10.01 8.19 -0.94
C LYS A 41 -9.25 7.53 -2.09
N ILE A 42 -8.31 6.63 -1.80
CA ILE A 42 -7.50 5.95 -2.81
C ILE A 42 -8.38 5.29 -3.87
N LYS A 43 -7.98 5.45 -5.14
CA LYS A 43 -8.58 4.78 -6.29
C LYS A 43 -7.50 4.14 -7.12
N ASN A 44 -7.79 2.95 -7.65
CA ASN A 44 -6.98 2.32 -8.66
C ASN A 44 -7.29 2.96 -10.02
N LEU A 45 -6.32 3.66 -10.61
CA LEU A 45 -6.48 4.36 -11.89
C LEU A 45 -5.93 3.55 -13.07
N GLY A 46 -5.05 2.58 -12.79
CA GLY A 46 -4.30 1.89 -13.83
C GLY A 46 -3.97 0.44 -13.54
N GLY A 47 -4.71 -0.25 -12.66
CA GLY A 47 -4.45 -1.65 -12.29
C GLY A 47 -3.24 -1.83 -11.37
N HIS A 48 -3.05 -0.90 -10.42
CA HIS A 48 -2.02 -0.97 -9.39
C HIS A 48 -2.14 -2.28 -8.56
N PRO A 49 -1.01 -2.88 -8.11
CA PRO A 49 -1.01 -4.16 -7.40
C PRO A 49 -1.71 -4.17 -6.03
N TYR A 50 -1.99 -3.01 -5.42
CA TYR A 50 -2.62 -2.97 -4.10
C TYR A 50 -3.96 -3.74 -4.06
N GLU A 51 -4.78 -3.66 -5.11
CA GLU A 51 -6.06 -4.39 -5.17
C GLU A 51 -5.88 -5.91 -5.32
N PHE A 52 -4.75 -6.38 -5.87
CA PHE A 52 -4.42 -7.81 -5.85
C PHE A 52 -4.20 -8.27 -4.41
N TYR A 53 -3.44 -7.51 -3.62
CA TYR A 53 -3.21 -7.84 -2.21
C TYR A 53 -4.48 -7.72 -1.36
N GLU A 54 -5.37 -6.76 -1.65
CA GLU A 54 -6.70 -6.69 -1.03
C GLU A 54 -7.51 -7.97 -1.28
N LYS A 55 -7.52 -8.48 -2.52
CA LYS A 55 -8.17 -9.77 -2.85
C LYS A 55 -7.51 -10.96 -2.13
N CYS A 56 -6.23 -10.87 -1.79
CA CYS A 56 -5.54 -11.85 -0.95
C CYS A 56 -5.82 -11.67 0.56
N GLY A 57 -6.60 -10.67 0.96
CA GLY A 57 -6.98 -10.38 2.35
C GLY A 57 -6.01 -9.47 3.10
N TYR A 58 -5.13 -8.74 2.40
CA TYR A 58 -4.34 -7.66 3.00
C TYR A 58 -5.17 -6.39 3.09
N THR A 59 -4.81 -5.52 4.03
CA THR A 59 -5.47 -4.23 4.25
C THR A 59 -4.44 -3.13 4.16
N ILE A 60 -4.77 -2.02 3.50
CA ILE A 60 -3.94 -0.80 3.53
C ILE A 60 -3.89 -0.29 4.98
N VAL A 61 -2.68 -0.13 5.51
CA VAL A 61 -2.44 0.34 6.90
C VAL A 61 -1.71 1.67 6.97
N GLY A 62 -1.21 2.19 5.85
CA GLY A 62 -0.54 3.48 5.78
C GLY A 62 0.06 3.75 4.41
N LEU A 63 0.78 4.87 4.29
CA LEU A 63 1.63 5.19 3.15
C LEU A 63 2.84 6.02 3.59
N ILE A 64 3.85 6.09 2.72
CA ILE A 64 4.96 7.04 2.82
C ILE A 64 4.91 7.94 1.57
N PRO A 65 4.50 9.22 1.67
CA PRO A 65 4.22 10.12 0.54
C PRO A 65 5.25 10.20 -0.59
N ASP A 66 6.52 10.38 -0.24
CA ASP A 66 7.59 10.65 -1.22
C ASP A 66 8.71 9.61 -1.11
N ALA A 67 8.34 8.35 -0.81
CA ALA A 67 9.28 7.26 -0.60
C ALA A 67 10.29 7.11 -1.75
N ASN A 68 9.80 7.29 -2.99
CA ASN A 68 10.58 7.16 -4.22
C ASN A 68 10.76 8.50 -4.96
N GLY A 69 10.59 9.62 -4.25
CA GLY A 69 10.63 10.98 -4.79
C GLY A 69 9.25 11.66 -4.79
N PHE A 70 9.22 12.94 -5.18
CA PHE A 70 8.00 13.77 -5.13
C PHE A 70 6.83 13.09 -5.86
N GLY A 71 5.72 12.89 -5.13
CA GLY A 71 4.50 12.29 -5.66
C GLY A 71 4.66 10.80 -6.02
N LYS A 72 5.68 10.11 -5.49
CA LYS A 72 5.89 8.67 -5.70
C LYS A 72 5.81 7.93 -4.36
N PRO A 73 4.59 7.70 -3.86
CA PRO A 73 4.40 7.11 -2.55
C PRO A 73 4.67 5.60 -2.53
N ASP A 74 4.98 5.08 -1.36
CA ASP A 74 4.89 3.65 -1.04
C ASP A 74 3.61 3.40 -0.23
N ILE A 75 2.76 2.47 -0.67
CA ILE A 75 1.51 2.10 0.00
C ILE A 75 1.76 0.86 0.86
N TRP A 76 1.60 1.00 2.17
CA TRP A 76 1.81 -0.09 3.11
C TRP A 76 0.55 -0.88 3.35
N MET A 77 0.68 -2.20 3.23
CA MET A 77 -0.40 -3.14 3.46
C MET A 77 0.03 -4.21 4.45
N ALA A 78 -0.93 -4.71 5.23
CA ALA A 78 -0.68 -5.79 6.18
C ALA A 78 -1.84 -6.77 6.24
N LYS A 79 -1.53 -8.02 6.59
CA LYS A 79 -2.49 -9.08 6.86
C LYS A 79 -2.09 -9.78 8.15
N ARG A 80 -3.04 -9.93 9.07
CA ARG A 80 -2.89 -10.85 10.20
C ARG A 80 -3.04 -12.27 9.69
N ILE A 81 -2.10 -13.14 10.01
CA ILE A 81 -2.04 -14.52 9.52
C ILE A 81 -2.20 -15.53 10.64
#